data_AF-A0A4P9XL19-F1
#
_entry.id   AF-A0A4P9XL19-F1
#
_cell.length_a   1.000
_cell.length_b   1.000
_cell.length_c   1.000
_cell.angle_alpha   90.00
_cell.angle_beta   90.00
_cell.angle_gamma   90.00
#
_symmetry.space_group_name_H-M   'P 1'
#
loop_
_entity.id
_entity.type
_entity.pdbx_description
1 polymer ?
#
loop_
_entity_poly.entity_id
_entity_poly.type
_entity_poly.pdbx_seq_one_letter_code
_entity_poly.pdbx_strand_id
1 'polypeptide(L)'
;RQEIRMLDIKQRDAFFVAARTMQNGPQPNRYDEFVRVHHQVTGYAHNGPLFLPWHRAFLYQFERALQDIDPSVTMPYWDWSFDSQLPVMSPVFGADYCGGNGRAGDGCVADGWLASYRPYYPKPDCLRRNFDFSTKTRNAFHSVDAVQQLINTKKTFDSFTRTLENTLHARVHTAIGGQMSTMYSAADILFFLHHGMVDKIWAMWQRTH
;
A
#
# COMPACT_ATOMS: atom_id res chain seq x y z
N ARG A 1 14.47 4.14 2.67
CA ARG A 1 13.49 3.24 2.00
C ARG A 1 13.87 3.10 0.53
N GLN A 2 13.84 1.89 -0.01
CA GLN A 2 14.16 1.60 -1.41
C GLN A 2 12.89 1.18 -2.16
N GLU A 3 12.92 1.31 -3.49
CA GLU A 3 11.85 0.79 -4.34
C GLU A 3 11.87 -0.75 -4.30
N ILE A 4 10.71 -1.39 -4.16
CA ILE A 4 10.64 -2.84 -3.90
C ILE A 4 11.29 -3.71 -5.00
N ARG A 5 11.28 -3.28 -6.26
CA ARG A 5 11.90 -3.97 -7.40
C ARG A 5 13.43 -3.77 -7.45
N MET A 6 13.95 -2.84 -6.65
CA MET A 6 15.38 -2.56 -6.52
C MET A 6 16.01 -3.22 -5.30
N LEU A 7 15.22 -3.88 -4.45
CA LEU A 7 15.74 -4.71 -3.38
C LEU A 7 16.40 -5.96 -3.96
N ASP A 8 17.50 -6.39 -3.35
CA ASP A 8 18.00 -7.73 -3.62
C ASP A 8 17.04 -8.80 -3.07
N ILE A 9 17.25 -10.05 -3.50
CA ILE A 9 16.37 -11.17 -3.12
C ILE A 9 16.33 -11.35 -1.59
N LYS A 10 17.47 -11.21 -0.89
CA LYS A 10 17.52 -11.40 0.56
C LYS A 10 16.72 -10.33 1.29
N GLN A 11 16.87 -9.07 0.89
CA GLN A 11 16.14 -7.95 1.47
C GLN A 11 14.63 -8.07 1.23
N ARG A 12 14.24 -8.43 0.01
CA ARG A 12 12.83 -8.62 -0.35
C ARG A 12 12.21 -9.78 0.41
N ASP A 13 12.92 -10.90 0.50
CA ASP A 13 12.45 -12.09 1.21
C ASP A 13 12.34 -11.82 2.71
N ALA A 14 13.30 -11.13 3.32
CA ALA A 14 13.23 -10.71 4.72
C ALA A 14 11.97 -9.87 5.00
N PHE A 15 11.66 -8.90 4.13
CA PHE A 15 10.44 -8.10 4.24
C PHE A 15 9.16 -8.95 4.18
N PHE A 16 9.04 -9.84 3.19
CA PHE A 16 7.84 -10.67 3.05
C PHE A 16 7.73 -11.76 4.15
N VAL A 17 8.85 -12.33 4.59
CA VAL A 17 8.88 -13.30 5.70
C VAL A 17 8.47 -12.64 7.00
N ALA A 18 8.96 -11.44 7.30
CA ALA A 18 8.56 -10.70 8.50
C ALA A 18 7.06 -10.35 8.46
N ALA A 19 6.55 -9.87 7.32
CA ALA A 19 5.12 -9.58 7.16
C ALA A 19 4.25 -10.83 7.32
N ARG A 20 4.62 -11.94 6.68
CA ARG A 20 3.93 -13.23 6.78
C ARG A 20 3.95 -13.79 8.20
N THR A 21 5.07 -13.63 8.90
CA THR A 21 5.19 -14.04 10.30
C THR A 21 4.19 -13.28 11.18
N MET A 22 4.03 -11.95 10.99
CA MET A 22 2.99 -11.20 11.71
C MET A 22 1.58 -11.68 11.38
N GLN A 23 1.29 -11.96 10.10
CA GLN A 23 -0.02 -12.40 9.62
C GLN A 23 -0.42 -13.81 10.09
N ASN A 24 0.55 -14.68 10.37
CA ASN A 24 0.34 -16.06 10.81
C ASN A 24 0.35 -16.24 12.34
N GLY A 25 0.52 -15.15 13.10
CA GLY A 25 0.42 -15.20 14.56
C GLY A 25 -0.99 -15.57 15.05
N PRO A 26 -1.15 -15.93 16.35
CA PRO A 26 -2.45 -16.18 16.95
C PRO A 26 -3.39 -14.99 16.74
N GLN A 27 -4.60 -15.26 16.25
CA GLN A 27 -5.58 -14.21 15.92
C GLN A 27 -6.40 -13.80 17.15
N PRO A 28 -6.71 -12.50 17.33
CA PRO A 28 -6.25 -11.37 16.51
C PRO A 28 -4.74 -11.15 16.69
N ASN A 29 -4.01 -11.05 15.57
CA ASN A 29 -2.56 -10.94 15.58
C ASN A 29 -2.10 -9.47 15.47
N ARG A 30 -0.79 -9.25 15.55
CA ARG A 30 -0.19 -7.92 15.47
C ARG A 30 -0.49 -7.22 14.13
N TYR A 31 -0.61 -7.98 13.04
CA TYR A 31 -0.99 -7.40 11.74
C TYR A 31 -2.45 -6.91 11.75
N ASP A 32 -3.37 -7.70 12.32
CA ASP A 32 -4.78 -7.32 12.48
C ASP A 32 -4.95 -6.03 13.32
N GLU A 33 -4.05 -5.79 14.28
CA GLU A 33 -4.03 -4.55 15.05
C GLU A 33 -3.76 -3.33 14.17
N PHE A 34 -2.84 -3.40 13.20
CA PHE A 34 -2.63 -2.31 12.25
C PHE A 34 -3.90 -2.03 11.42
N VAL A 35 -4.59 -3.10 10.97
CA VAL A 35 -5.87 -2.96 10.24
C VAL A 35 -6.91 -2.26 11.11
N ARG A 36 -7.05 -2.68 12.37
CA ARG A 36 -7.99 -2.11 13.33
C ARG A 36 -7.67 -0.64 13.61
N VAL A 37 -6.40 -0.31 13.88
CA VAL A 37 -5.97 1.06 14.19
C VAL A 37 -6.29 1.99 13.02
N HIS A 38 -5.93 1.62 11.79
CA HIS A 38 -6.22 2.41 10.59
C HIS A 38 -7.73 2.70 10.42
N HIS A 39 -8.55 1.67 10.60
CA HIS A 39 -10.01 1.81 10.52
C HIS A 39 -10.57 2.70 11.64
N GLN A 40 -10.15 2.50 12.90
CA GLN A 40 -10.70 3.24 14.04
C GLN A 40 -10.36 4.73 14.03
N VAL A 41 -9.22 5.11 13.45
CA VAL A 41 -8.75 6.50 13.45
C VAL A 41 -8.94 7.21 12.11
N THR A 42 -9.74 6.63 11.20
CA THR A 42 -9.98 7.19 9.85
C THR A 42 -10.35 8.68 9.88
N GLY A 43 -11.19 9.11 10.82
CA GLY A 43 -11.61 10.52 10.94
C GLY A 43 -10.49 11.50 11.30
N TYR A 44 -9.38 11.03 11.85
CA TYR A 44 -8.17 11.84 12.10
C TYR A 44 -7.12 11.64 11.02
N ALA A 45 -7.02 10.43 10.47
CA ALA A 45 -5.98 10.03 9.53
C ALA A 45 -6.26 10.44 8.08
N HIS A 46 -7.46 10.91 7.74
CA HIS A 46 -7.87 11.24 6.37
C HIS A 46 -8.63 12.57 6.30
N ASN A 47 -8.73 13.14 5.10
CA ASN A 47 -9.45 14.38 4.79
C ASN A 47 -9.00 15.59 5.61
N GLY A 48 -7.73 15.61 6.02
CA GLY A 48 -7.21 16.61 6.94
C GLY A 48 -5.68 16.72 6.90
N PRO A 49 -5.13 17.74 7.59
CA PRO A 49 -3.69 18.01 7.59
C PRO A 49 -2.86 16.87 8.21
N LEU A 50 -3.49 15.99 8.99
CA LEU A 50 -2.84 14.85 9.60
C LEU A 50 -2.64 13.67 8.64
N PHE A 51 -3.24 13.69 7.44
CA PHE A 51 -3.13 12.58 6.48
C PHE A 51 -1.68 12.13 6.27
N LEU A 52 -0.80 13.05 5.89
CA LEU A 52 0.60 12.72 5.62
C LEU A 52 1.41 12.35 6.88
N PRO A 53 1.44 13.17 7.96
CA PRO A 53 2.23 12.84 9.14
C PRO A 53 1.72 11.58 9.87
N TRP A 54 0.41 11.35 9.90
CA TRP A 54 -0.15 10.15 10.53
C TRP A 54 0.27 8.89 9.78
N HIS A 55 0.16 8.87 8.44
CA HIS A 55 0.59 7.72 7.64
C HIS A 55 2.10 7.50 7.69
N ARG A 56 2.92 8.57 7.76
CA ARG A 56 4.38 8.45 7.99
C ARG A 56 4.68 7.76 9.32
N ALA A 57 4.01 8.17 10.40
CA ALA A 57 4.15 7.53 11.72
C ALA A 57 3.64 6.08 11.70
N PHE A 58 2.53 5.81 11.03
CA PHE A 58 1.97 4.47 10.89
C PHE A 58 2.92 3.51 10.15
N LEU A 59 3.54 3.96 9.05
CA LEU A 59 4.58 3.21 8.34
C LEU A 59 5.82 2.97 9.22
N TYR A 60 6.22 3.96 10.03
CA TYR A 60 7.33 3.79 10.96
C TYR A 60 7.03 2.70 12.01
N GLN A 61 5.84 2.70 12.60
CA GLN A 61 5.45 1.68 13.56
C GLN A 61 5.33 0.29 12.93
N PHE A 62 4.86 0.21 11.69
CA PHE A 62 4.85 -1.04 10.95
C PHE A 62 6.26 -1.55 10.66
N GLU A 63 7.19 -0.66 10.28
CA GLU A 63 8.61 -1.02 10.13
C GLU A 63 9.21 -1.55 11.43
N ARG A 64 8.95 -0.90 12.58
CA ARG A 64 9.41 -1.37 13.89
C ARG A 64 8.88 -2.78 14.16
N ALA A 65 7.60 -3.03 13.88
CA ALA A 65 7.00 -4.34 14.08
C ALA A 65 7.62 -5.45 13.22
N LEU A 66 7.99 -5.12 11.97
CA LEU A 66 8.76 -6.03 11.12
C LEU A 66 10.18 -6.25 11.66
N GLN A 67 10.82 -5.20 12.19
CA GLN A 67 12.17 -5.28 12.74
C GLN A 67 12.28 -6.06 14.05
N ASP A 68 11.19 -6.16 14.81
CA ASP A 68 11.13 -7.07 15.96
C ASP A 68 11.24 -8.56 15.53
N ILE A 69 10.96 -8.87 14.26
CA ILE A 69 11.10 -10.21 13.67
C ILE A 69 12.44 -10.34 12.93
N ASP A 70 12.80 -9.35 12.12
CA ASP A 70 14.09 -9.27 11.43
C ASP A 70 14.62 -7.83 11.42
N PRO A 71 15.63 -7.51 12.26
CA PRO A 71 16.18 -6.16 12.40
C PRO A 71 16.76 -5.55 11.10
N SER A 72 17.04 -6.37 10.08
CA SER A 72 17.57 -5.90 8.80
C SER A 72 16.48 -5.32 7.87
N VAL A 73 15.21 -5.61 8.15
CA VAL A 73 14.09 -5.16 7.31
C VAL A 73 13.97 -3.64 7.35
N THR A 74 13.84 -3.04 6.18
CA THR A 74 13.40 -1.65 6.04
C THR A 74 12.16 -1.61 5.18
N MET A 75 11.28 -0.64 5.42
CA MET A 75 10.07 -0.50 4.64
C MET A 75 10.41 -0.14 3.18
N PRO A 76 10.03 -0.98 2.19
CA PRO A 76 10.12 -0.59 0.80
C PRO A 76 8.95 0.33 0.43
N TYR A 77 9.04 0.92 -0.75
CA TYR A 77 7.91 1.56 -1.41
C TYR A 77 7.69 0.95 -2.79
N TRP A 78 6.46 1.03 -3.30
CA TRP A 78 6.13 0.67 -4.67
C TRP A 78 5.90 1.92 -5.50
N ASP A 79 6.80 2.19 -6.43
CA ASP A 79 6.67 3.31 -7.37
C ASP A 79 5.71 2.95 -8.51
N TRP A 80 4.42 2.99 -8.20
CA TRP A 80 3.32 2.66 -9.10
C TRP A 80 3.24 3.59 -10.32
N SER A 81 3.96 4.73 -10.31
CA SER A 81 3.96 5.69 -11.42
C SER A 81 4.71 5.18 -12.67
N PHE A 82 5.64 4.24 -12.49
CA PHE A 82 6.29 3.54 -13.62
C PHE A 82 5.38 2.54 -14.31
N ASP A 83 4.37 2.03 -13.60
CA ASP A 83 3.44 1.02 -14.11
C ASP A 83 2.16 1.68 -14.65
N SER A 84 2.11 3.01 -14.74
CA SER A 84 0.88 3.79 -14.82
C SER A 84 -0.04 3.43 -15.99
N GLN A 85 0.53 3.09 -17.15
CA GLN A 85 -0.22 2.76 -18.36
C GLN A 85 -0.76 1.32 -18.35
N LEU A 86 -0.08 0.40 -17.66
CA LEU A 86 -0.43 -1.00 -17.65
C LEU A 86 -0.16 -1.66 -16.27
N PRO A 87 -0.82 -1.21 -15.18
CA PRO A 87 -0.49 -1.64 -13.82
C PRO A 87 -0.50 -3.15 -13.60
N VAL A 88 -1.38 -3.86 -14.32
CA VAL A 88 -1.51 -5.33 -14.25
C VAL A 88 -0.22 -6.08 -14.57
N MET A 89 0.69 -5.47 -15.32
CA MET A 89 1.98 -6.07 -15.67
C MET A 89 3.07 -5.79 -14.64
N SER A 90 2.77 -5.03 -13.57
CA SER A 90 3.74 -4.76 -12.52
C SER A 90 4.17 -6.07 -11.85
N PRO A 91 5.48 -6.33 -11.70
CA PRO A 91 5.98 -7.49 -10.97
C PRO A 91 5.47 -7.55 -9.52
N VAL A 92 5.06 -6.41 -8.95
CA VAL A 92 4.47 -6.33 -7.60
C VAL A 92 3.21 -7.19 -7.48
N PHE A 93 2.47 -7.39 -8.56
CA PHE A 93 1.31 -8.30 -8.63
C PHE A 93 1.68 -9.75 -8.99
N GLY A 94 2.96 -10.08 -9.08
CA GLY A 94 3.43 -11.45 -9.28
C GLY A 94 3.35 -12.29 -8.01
N ALA A 95 3.25 -13.61 -8.17
CA ALA A 95 3.17 -14.56 -7.05
C ALA A 95 4.38 -14.50 -6.10
N ASP A 96 5.57 -14.16 -6.63
CA ASP A 96 6.81 -13.96 -5.87
C ASP A 96 6.86 -12.61 -5.11
N TYR A 97 5.88 -11.73 -5.35
CA TYR A 97 5.71 -10.46 -4.65
C TYR A 97 4.43 -10.48 -3.81
N CYS A 98 3.42 -9.70 -4.19
CA CYS A 98 2.20 -9.52 -3.39
C CYS A 98 1.02 -10.33 -3.93
N GLY A 99 1.24 -11.22 -4.91
CA GLY A 99 0.16 -11.93 -5.62
C GLY A 99 -0.68 -11.00 -6.50
N GLY A 100 -1.48 -11.60 -7.35
CA GLY A 100 -2.29 -10.97 -8.38
C GLY A 100 -3.72 -10.69 -7.92
N ASN A 101 -4.67 -10.93 -8.83
CA ASN A 101 -6.06 -10.52 -8.68
C ASN A 101 -6.88 -11.49 -7.81
N GLY A 102 -8.09 -11.07 -7.48
CA GLY A 102 -9.11 -11.96 -6.95
C GLY A 102 -9.59 -12.99 -7.98
N ARG A 103 -9.93 -14.19 -7.52
CA ARG A 103 -10.59 -15.21 -8.33
C ARG A 103 -11.98 -14.73 -8.77
N ALA A 104 -12.40 -15.16 -9.96
CA ALA A 104 -13.77 -14.99 -10.40
C ALA A 104 -14.73 -15.69 -9.42
N GLY A 105 -15.72 -14.96 -8.90
CA GLY A 105 -16.75 -15.47 -7.99
C GLY A 105 -16.66 -14.90 -6.58
N ASP A 106 -15.54 -15.12 -5.88
CA ASP A 106 -15.38 -14.71 -4.47
C ASP A 106 -14.46 -13.49 -4.26
N GLY A 107 -13.70 -13.10 -5.29
CA GLY A 107 -12.74 -12.00 -5.24
C GLY A 107 -11.52 -12.29 -4.36
N CYS A 108 -11.37 -13.48 -3.79
CA CYS A 108 -10.23 -13.85 -2.97
C CYS A 108 -8.96 -13.90 -3.81
N VAL A 109 -7.86 -13.34 -3.31
CA VAL A 109 -6.56 -13.37 -4.01
C VAL A 109 -6.23 -14.81 -4.44
N ALA A 110 -5.91 -14.97 -5.72
CA ALA A 110 -5.85 -16.27 -6.37
C ALA A 110 -4.51 -16.99 -6.19
N ASP A 111 -3.42 -16.24 -6.05
CA ASP A 111 -2.04 -16.73 -6.14
C ASP A 111 -1.09 -16.01 -5.17
N GLY A 112 0.16 -16.46 -5.17
CA GLY A 112 1.17 -16.01 -4.23
C GLY A 112 0.82 -16.38 -2.78
N TRP A 113 1.62 -15.86 -1.86
CA TRP A 113 1.50 -16.20 -0.45
C TRP A 113 0.30 -15.56 0.25
N LEU A 114 -0.32 -14.55 -0.35
CA LEU A 114 -1.53 -13.91 0.17
C LEU A 114 -2.81 -14.69 -0.15
N ALA A 115 -2.77 -15.68 -1.06
CA ALA A 115 -3.93 -16.52 -1.37
C ALA A 115 -4.44 -17.32 -0.14
N SER A 116 -3.52 -17.70 0.76
CA SER A 116 -3.83 -18.38 2.02
C SER A 116 -4.06 -17.43 3.20
N TYR A 117 -3.74 -16.14 3.06
CA TYR A 117 -3.90 -15.17 4.14
C TYR A 117 -5.38 -14.93 4.45
N ARG A 118 -5.71 -14.89 5.75
CA ARG A 118 -7.05 -14.67 6.27
C ARG A 118 -7.02 -13.55 7.32
N PRO A 119 -7.17 -12.26 6.95
CA PRO A 119 -7.30 -11.18 7.93
C PRO A 119 -8.42 -11.49 8.93
N TYR A 120 -8.19 -11.30 10.23
CA TYR A 120 -9.20 -11.53 11.27
C TYR A 120 -10.18 -10.36 11.37
N TYR A 121 -9.69 -9.13 11.17
CA TYR A 121 -10.48 -7.90 11.30
C TYR A 121 -11.00 -7.40 9.94
N PRO A 122 -12.26 -6.92 9.84
CA PRO A 122 -13.30 -6.85 10.89
C PRO A 122 -14.01 -8.19 11.14
N LYS A 123 -13.89 -9.12 10.20
CA LYS A 123 -14.41 -10.49 10.29
C LYS A 123 -13.44 -11.41 9.54
N PRO A 124 -13.14 -12.61 10.08
CA PRO A 124 -12.27 -13.57 9.41
C PRO A 124 -12.78 -13.95 8.02
N ASP A 125 -11.98 -13.70 7.00
CA ASP A 125 -12.24 -14.06 5.60
C ASP A 125 -10.95 -13.98 4.77
N CYS A 126 -11.00 -14.31 3.48
CA CYS A 126 -9.86 -14.12 2.57
C CYS A 126 -9.56 -12.64 2.29
N LEU A 127 -8.28 -12.35 2.00
CA LEU A 127 -7.91 -11.11 1.34
C LEU A 127 -8.50 -11.09 -0.07
N ARG A 128 -9.14 -9.99 -0.46
CA ARG A 128 -9.78 -9.80 -1.76
C ARG A 128 -9.15 -8.66 -2.54
N ARG A 129 -9.14 -8.83 -3.86
CA ARG A 129 -8.81 -7.80 -4.84
C ARG A 129 -9.76 -7.94 -6.01
N ASN A 130 -10.01 -6.85 -6.72
CA ASN A 130 -10.84 -6.88 -7.91
C ASN A 130 -10.43 -5.75 -8.84
N PHE A 131 -9.21 -5.85 -9.34
CA PHE A 131 -8.74 -4.87 -10.30
C PHE A 131 -9.19 -5.24 -11.71
N ASP A 132 -9.89 -4.30 -12.36
CA ASP A 132 -10.36 -4.41 -13.75
C ASP A 132 -9.41 -3.65 -14.69
N PHE A 133 -8.24 -4.22 -14.95
CA PHE A 133 -7.28 -3.62 -15.89
C PHE A 133 -7.56 -3.99 -17.36
N SER A 134 -8.73 -4.59 -17.65
CA SER A 134 -9.08 -5.08 -18.99
C SER A 134 -9.26 -3.96 -20.03
N THR A 135 -9.49 -2.73 -19.56
CA THR A 135 -9.47 -1.53 -20.40
C THR A 135 -8.29 -0.65 -19.99
N LYS A 136 -7.44 -0.28 -20.97
CA LYS A 136 -6.25 0.57 -20.77
C LYS A 136 -6.55 1.92 -20.09
N THR A 137 -7.82 2.30 -19.97
CA THR A 137 -8.28 3.61 -19.49
C THR A 137 -8.97 3.58 -18.13
N ARG A 138 -9.66 2.49 -17.73
CA ARG A 138 -10.46 2.53 -16.49
C ARG A 138 -9.65 2.42 -15.22
N ASN A 139 -8.44 1.84 -15.26
CA ASN A 139 -7.62 1.59 -14.06
C ASN A 139 -6.13 1.97 -14.20
N ALA A 140 -5.79 2.88 -15.11
CA ALA A 140 -4.46 3.50 -15.16
C ALA A 140 -4.15 4.26 -13.86
N PHE A 141 -2.91 4.17 -13.39
CA PHE A 141 -2.41 5.04 -12.31
C PHE A 141 -1.91 6.37 -12.88
N HIS A 142 -1.56 7.31 -12.00
CA HIS A 142 -0.92 8.55 -12.43
C HIS A 142 0.53 8.28 -12.83
N SER A 143 0.98 8.91 -13.93
CA SER A 143 2.35 8.76 -14.44
C SER A 143 3.37 9.52 -13.58
N VAL A 144 4.66 9.26 -13.83
CA VAL A 144 5.78 10.03 -13.26
C VAL A 144 5.58 11.54 -13.48
N ASP A 145 5.16 11.96 -14.67
CA ASP A 145 4.92 13.37 -14.99
C ASP A 145 3.80 13.97 -14.14
N ALA A 146 2.72 13.22 -13.89
CA ALA A 146 1.63 13.68 -13.04
C ALA A 146 2.09 13.82 -11.57
N VAL A 147 2.96 12.93 -11.08
CA VAL A 147 3.60 13.06 -9.77
C VAL A 147 4.47 14.32 -9.72
N GLN A 148 5.30 14.55 -10.73
CA GLN A 148 6.17 15.72 -10.78
C GLN A 148 5.39 17.03 -10.91
N GLN A 149 4.31 17.02 -11.67
CA GLN A 149 3.40 18.16 -11.80
C GLN A 149 2.74 18.49 -10.46
N LEU A 150 2.26 17.48 -9.72
CA LEU A 150 1.73 17.68 -8.37
C LEU A 150 2.77 18.36 -7.47
N ILE A 151 3.99 17.80 -7.43
CA ILE A 151 5.09 18.32 -6.62
C ILE A 151 5.38 19.78 -6.98
N ASN A 152 5.56 20.09 -8.27
CA ASN A 152 6.02 21.41 -8.71
C ASN A 152 4.95 22.50 -8.61
N THR A 153 3.66 22.15 -8.69
CA THR A 153 2.57 23.13 -8.83
C THR A 153 1.85 23.44 -7.53
N LYS A 154 1.76 22.50 -6.58
CA LYS A 154 1.07 22.74 -5.31
C LYS A 154 2.03 23.40 -4.32
N LYS A 155 1.85 24.69 -4.06
CA LYS A 155 2.80 25.49 -3.25
C LYS A 155 2.53 25.47 -1.75
N THR A 156 1.32 25.14 -1.33
CA THR A 156 0.96 25.07 0.09
C THR A 156 0.80 23.62 0.52
N PHE A 157 1.19 23.31 1.76
CA PHE A 157 1.02 21.97 2.35
C PHE A 157 -0.43 21.47 2.22
N ASP A 158 -1.36 22.36 2.47
CA ASP A 158 -2.79 22.11 2.46
C ASP A 158 -3.33 21.76 1.05
N SER A 159 -2.95 22.51 0.01
CA SER A 159 -3.34 22.19 -1.38
C SER A 159 -2.64 20.93 -1.92
N PHE A 160 -1.38 20.71 -1.52
CA PHE A 160 -0.63 19.50 -1.86
C PHE A 160 -1.27 18.26 -1.25
N THR A 161 -1.48 18.27 0.08
CA THR A 161 -2.05 17.14 0.85
C THR A 161 -3.40 16.74 0.30
N ARG A 162 -4.33 17.71 0.14
CA ARG A 162 -5.66 17.43 -0.41
C ARG A 162 -5.62 16.90 -1.82
N THR A 163 -4.74 17.42 -2.68
CA THR A 163 -4.65 16.93 -4.06
C THR A 163 -4.09 15.51 -4.07
N LEU A 164 -2.99 15.26 -3.36
CA LEU A 164 -2.35 13.95 -3.29
C LEU A 164 -3.33 12.87 -2.78
N GLU A 165 -4.02 13.15 -1.67
CA GLU A 165 -4.96 12.23 -1.03
C GLU A 165 -6.14 11.87 -1.96
N ASN A 166 -6.78 12.87 -2.56
CA ASN A 166 -8.02 12.71 -3.33
C ASN A 166 -7.81 12.25 -4.79
N THR A 167 -6.57 12.24 -5.28
CA THR A 167 -6.26 11.88 -6.67
C THR A 167 -5.31 10.70 -6.74
N LEU A 168 -4.01 10.93 -6.63
CA LEU A 168 -2.95 9.94 -6.78
C LEU A 168 -3.10 8.78 -5.79
N HIS A 169 -3.32 9.09 -4.50
CA HIS A 169 -3.52 8.09 -3.45
C HIS A 169 -4.83 7.33 -3.63
N ALA A 170 -5.97 8.04 -3.69
CA ALA A 170 -7.29 7.42 -3.85
C ALA A 170 -7.38 6.53 -5.10
N ARG A 171 -6.69 6.90 -6.18
CA ARG A 171 -6.68 6.15 -7.42
C ARG A 171 -6.07 4.76 -7.26
N VAL A 172 -4.97 4.62 -6.54
CA VAL A 172 -4.33 3.31 -6.35
C VAL A 172 -5.21 2.40 -5.50
N HIS A 173 -5.76 2.91 -4.40
CA HIS A 173 -6.71 2.19 -3.55
C HIS A 173 -7.92 1.66 -4.32
N THR A 174 -8.59 2.55 -5.06
CA THR A 174 -9.80 2.21 -5.82
C THR A 174 -9.54 1.25 -6.98
N ALA A 175 -8.41 1.41 -7.67
CA ALA A 175 -8.06 0.56 -8.80
C ALA A 175 -7.66 -0.87 -8.40
N ILE A 176 -7.08 -1.08 -7.20
CA ILE A 176 -6.81 -2.43 -6.68
C ILE A 176 -8.11 -3.13 -6.25
N GLY A 177 -9.06 -2.36 -5.70
CA GLY A 177 -10.35 -2.89 -5.25
C GLY A 177 -10.24 -3.76 -3.99
N GLY A 178 -11.30 -4.51 -3.68
CA GLY A 178 -11.35 -5.37 -2.49
C GLY A 178 -11.08 -4.58 -1.20
N GLN A 179 -10.28 -5.12 -0.29
CA GLN A 179 -9.93 -4.43 0.96
C GLN A 179 -9.25 -3.08 0.70
N MET A 180 -8.39 -2.96 -0.33
CA MET A 180 -7.71 -1.69 -0.68
C MET A 180 -8.69 -0.57 -1.02
N SER A 181 -9.92 -0.87 -1.43
CA SER A 181 -10.96 0.14 -1.69
C SER A 181 -11.82 0.52 -0.46
N THR A 182 -11.44 0.05 0.73
CA THR A 182 -12.18 0.25 1.99
C THR A 182 -11.27 0.80 3.09
N MET A 183 -11.82 1.10 4.27
CA MET A 183 -11.02 1.50 5.44
C MET A 183 -10.27 0.34 6.11
N TYR A 184 -10.45 -0.89 5.61
CA TYR A 184 -9.68 -2.06 5.99
C TYR A 184 -8.48 -2.29 5.05
N SER A 185 -8.12 -1.30 4.23
CA SER A 185 -7.06 -1.38 3.21
C SER A 185 -5.71 -1.85 3.75
N ALA A 186 -5.37 -1.49 4.99
CA ALA A 186 -4.18 -1.95 5.69
C ALA A 186 -4.09 -3.48 5.87
N ALA A 187 -5.18 -4.23 5.63
CA ALA A 187 -5.13 -5.69 5.57
C ALA A 187 -4.26 -6.19 4.41
N ASP A 188 -4.21 -5.46 3.30
CA ASP A 188 -3.36 -5.80 2.15
C ASP A 188 -1.95 -5.24 2.35
N ILE A 189 -0.90 -6.04 2.18
CA ILE A 189 0.49 -5.56 2.29
C ILE A 189 0.82 -4.47 1.25
N LEU A 190 0.07 -4.42 0.14
CA LEU A 190 0.15 -3.36 -0.85
C LEU A 190 -0.12 -1.98 -0.25
N PHE A 191 -0.93 -1.88 0.81
CA PHE A 191 -1.17 -0.64 1.55
C PHE A 191 0.15 0.01 1.98
N PHE A 192 1.02 -0.76 2.62
CA PHE A 192 2.25 -0.24 3.20
C PHE A 192 3.27 0.15 2.12
N LEU A 193 3.32 -0.60 1.00
CA LEU A 193 4.15 -0.25 -0.16
C LEU A 193 3.64 1.01 -0.87
N HIS A 194 2.32 1.12 -1.05
CA HIS A 194 1.66 2.28 -1.64
C HIS A 194 1.88 3.54 -0.79
N HIS A 195 1.65 3.45 0.51
CA HIS A 195 1.86 4.56 1.44
C HIS A 195 3.35 4.91 1.59
N GLY A 196 4.26 3.95 1.41
CA GLY A 196 5.69 4.23 1.24
C GLY A 196 5.98 5.16 0.06
N MET A 197 5.24 5.03 -1.05
CA MET A 197 5.35 5.93 -2.21
C MET A 197 4.69 7.29 -1.94
N VAL A 198 3.53 7.32 -1.29
CA VAL A 198 2.89 8.58 -0.86
C VAL A 198 3.84 9.38 0.05
N ASP A 199 4.49 8.70 1.00
CA ASP A 199 5.46 9.31 1.91
C ASP A 199 6.71 9.83 1.17
N LYS A 200 7.19 9.10 0.16
CA LYS A 200 8.28 9.54 -0.73
C LYS A 200 7.88 10.79 -1.52
N ILE A 201 6.68 10.83 -2.12
CA ILE A 201 6.17 12.00 -2.85
C ILE A 201 6.12 13.21 -1.92
N TRP A 202 5.65 13.05 -0.68
CA TRP A 202 5.65 14.12 0.31
C TRP A 202 7.07 14.59 0.65
N ALA A 203 8.01 13.68 0.89
CA ALA A 203 9.40 14.04 1.15
C ALA A 203 10.05 14.78 -0.02
N MET A 204 9.71 14.44 -1.27
CA MET A 204 10.16 15.18 -2.45
C MET A 204 9.57 16.59 -2.48
N TRP A 205 8.27 16.74 -2.21
CA TRP A 205 7.62 18.05 -2.13
C TRP A 205 8.25 18.95 -1.06
N GLN A 206 8.56 18.41 0.13
CA GLN A 206 9.25 19.12 1.22
C GLN A 206 10.67 19.58 0.86
N ARG A 207 11.29 18.99 -0.16
CA ARG A 207 12.62 19.43 -0.64
C ARG A 207 12.53 20.49 -1.73
N THR A 208 11.35 20.65 -2.34
CA THR A 208 11.10 21.62 -3.43
C THR A 208 10.55 22.95 -2.91
N HIS A 209 9.92 22.98 -1.73
CA HIS A 209 9.26 24.14 -1.11
C HIS A 209 9.71 24.29 0.33
#